data_AF-A0A7V6I223-F1
#
_entry.id   AF-A0A7V6I223-F1
#
_cell.length_a   1.000
_cell.length_b   1.000
_cell.length_c   1.000
_cell.angle_alpha   90.00
_cell.angle_beta   90.00
_cell.angle_gamma   90.00
#
_symmetry.space_group_name_H-M   'P 1'
#
loop_
_entity.id
_entity.type
_entity.pdbx_description
1 polymer ?
#
loop_
_entity_poly.entity_id
_entity_poly.type
_entity_poly.pdbx_seq_one_letter_code
_entity_poly.pdbx_strand_id
1 'polypeptide(L)'
;MIGSSIISLAISVLIIVALWKVYEKAGKPGWAAIIPIYNIWVLLEIIKKPWWWPLLLLIPIVNIVILIIMIHNLSLKFGKGVGFTIGMILLPFIFI
;
A
#
# COMPACT_ATOMS: atom_id res chain seq x y z
N MET A 1 -19.10 17.47 -17.06
CA MET A 1 -17.62 17.45 -17.12
C MET A 1 -16.95 18.04 -15.87
N ILE A 2 -17.49 19.08 -15.21
CA ILE A 2 -16.87 19.68 -14.01
C ILE A 2 -17.16 18.86 -12.73
N GLY A 3 -18.40 18.36 -12.56
CA GLY A 3 -18.78 17.58 -11.37
C GLY A 3 -18.02 16.27 -11.19
N SER A 4 -17.67 15.58 -12.29
CA SER A 4 -16.87 14.34 -12.25
C SER A 4 -15.45 14.56 -11.73
N SER A 5 -14.82 15.70 -12.06
CA SER A 5 -13.46 16.02 -11.65
C SER A 5 -13.34 16.33 -10.15
N ILE A 6 -14.38 16.95 -9.58
CA ILE A 6 -14.46 17.25 -8.14
C ILE A 6 -14.60 15.96 -7.33
N ILE A 7 -15.44 15.03 -7.80
CA ILE A 7 -15.65 13.73 -7.15
C ILE A 7 -14.36 12.90 -7.18
N SER A 8 -13.64 12.85 -8.31
CA SER A 8 -12.37 12.13 -8.40
C SER A 8 -11.29 12.71 -7.48
N LEU A 9 -11.25 14.03 -7.31
CA LEU A 9 -10.33 14.69 -6.39
C LEU A 9 -10.63 14.33 -4.94
N ALA A 10 -11.90 14.39 -4.53
CA ALA A 10 -12.33 14.03 -3.18
C ALA A 10 -11.98 12.57 -2.84
N ILE A 11 -12.23 11.64 -3.77
CA ILE A 11 -11.88 10.22 -3.60
C ILE A 11 -10.36 10.04 -3.48
N SER A 12 -9.59 10.74 -4.32
CA SER A 12 -8.12 10.65 -4.29
C SER A 12 -7.55 11.13 -2.95
N VAL A 13 -8.05 12.25 -2.42
CA VAL A 13 -7.63 12.76 -1.11
C VAL A 13 -7.98 11.78 0.00
N LEU A 14 -9.18 11.17 -0.04
CA LEU A 14 -9.60 10.18 0.95
C LEU A 14 -8.67 8.97 0.95
N ILE A 15 -8.31 8.44 -0.21
CA ILE A 15 -7.36 7.32 -0.34
C ILE A 15 -5.98 7.67 0.23
N ILE A 16 -5.48 8.88 -0.06
CA ILE A 16 -4.20 9.35 0.46
C ILE A 16 -4.23 9.42 1.99
N VAL A 17 -5.31 9.96 2.57
CA VAL A 17 -5.48 10.04 4.02
C VAL A 17 -5.58 8.65 4.66
N ALA A 18 -6.28 7.71 4.02
CA ALA A 18 -6.38 6.33 4.49
C ALA A 18 -4.98 5.67 4.51
N LEU A 19 -4.22 5.76 3.41
CA LEU A 19 -2.84 5.27 3.34
C LEU A 19 -1.93 5.93 4.40
N TRP A 20 -2.07 7.24 4.61
CA TRP A 20 -1.34 7.96 5.64
C TRP A 20 -1.59 7.34 7.03
N LYS A 21 -2.86 7.04 7.34
CA LYS A 21 -3.26 6.41 8.61
C LYS A 21 -2.74 4.98 8.75
N VAL A 22 -2.66 4.21 7.66
CA VAL A 22 -2.03 2.88 7.68
C VAL A 22 -0.57 2.96 8.13
N TYR A 23 0.18 3.92 7.60
CA TYR A 23 1.61 4.10 7.92
C TYR A 23 1.81 4.61 9.34
N GLU A 24 0.99 5.57 9.80
CA GLU A 24 1.00 6.03 11.19
C GLU A 24 0.69 4.89 12.17
N LYS A 25 -0.28 4.03 11.85
CA LYS A 25 -0.63 2.85 12.65
C LYS A 25 0.50 1.81 12.68
N ALA A 26 1.33 1.76 11.64
CA ALA A 26 2.53 0.94 11.60
C ALA A 26 3.74 1.59 12.31
N GLY A 27 3.57 2.75 12.95
CA GLY A 27 4.63 3.48 13.65
C GLY A 27 5.60 4.20 12.72
N LYS A 28 5.19 4.49 11.48
CA LYS A 28 5.99 5.17 10.47
C LYS A 28 5.37 6.52 10.08
N PRO A 29 6.16 7.47 9.55
CA PRO A 29 5.62 8.75 9.08
C PRO A 29 4.59 8.54 7.97
N GLY A 30 3.37 9.01 8.16
CA GLY A 30 2.28 8.75 7.21
C GLY A 30 2.46 9.39 5.83
N TRP A 31 3.14 10.54 5.75
CA TRP A 31 3.51 11.17 4.48
C TRP A 31 4.42 10.29 3.62
N ALA A 32 5.11 9.30 4.22
CA ALA A 32 5.96 8.38 3.47
C ALA A 32 5.17 7.57 2.43
N ALA A 33 3.88 7.33 2.65
CA ALA A 33 3.02 6.64 1.69
C ALA A 33 2.84 7.40 0.36
N ILE A 34 3.05 8.71 0.35
CA ILE A 34 2.80 9.57 -0.82
C ILE A 34 3.97 9.54 -1.79
N ILE A 35 5.20 9.41 -1.30
CA ILE A 35 6.40 9.51 -2.12
C ILE A 35 6.72 8.14 -2.70
N PRO A 36 6.71 7.95 -4.03
CA PRO A 36 6.74 6.61 -4.63
C PRO A 36 7.91 5.73 -4.19
N ILE A 37 9.14 6.27 -4.22
CA ILE A 37 10.33 5.50 -3.85
C ILE A 37 10.38 5.30 -2.33
N TYR A 38 10.21 6.36 -1.55
CA TYR A 38 10.29 6.30 -0.09
C TYR A 38 9.17 5.45 0.53
N ASN A 39 7.98 5.42 -0.09
CA ASN A 39 6.88 4.52 0.25
C ASN A 39 7.37 3.07 0.26
N ILE A 40 8.00 2.61 -0.81
CA ILE A 40 8.48 1.23 -0.92
C ILE A 40 9.50 0.91 0.18
N TRP A 41 10.44 1.82 0.43
CA TRP A 41 11.43 1.68 1.50
C TRP A 41 10.79 1.53 2.87
N VAL A 42 9.89 2.46 3.23
CA VAL A 42 9.19 2.43 4.51
C VAL A 42 8.26 1.22 4.62
N LEU A 43 7.61 0.82 3.53
CA LEU A 43 6.79 -0.38 3.47
C LEU A 43 7.63 -1.62 3.82
N LEU A 44 8.82 -1.77 3.23
CA LEU A 44 9.74 -2.87 3.54
C LEU A 44 10.15 -2.88 5.01
N GLU A 45 10.38 -1.72 5.62
CA GLU A 45 10.64 -1.61 7.06
C GLU A 45 9.44 -2.06 7.89
N ILE A 46 8.20 -1.68 7.51
CA ILE A 46 6.97 -2.11 8.17
C ILE A 46 6.85 -3.62 8.13
N ILE A 47 7.02 -4.23 6.95
CA ILE A 47 6.88 -5.68 6.77
C ILE A 47 8.14 -6.48 7.16
N LYS A 48 9.21 -5.80 7.61
CA LYS A 48 10.51 -6.38 7.97
C LYS A 48 11.13 -7.24 6.86
N LYS A 49 11.10 -6.75 5.62
CA LYS A 49 11.74 -7.39 4.45
C LYS A 49 13.05 -6.70 4.09
N PRO A 50 14.00 -7.42 3.44
CA PRO A 50 15.31 -6.86 3.14
C PRO A 50 15.26 -5.82 2.01
N TRP A 51 16.22 -4.91 2.02
CA TRP A 51 16.28 -3.72 1.16
C TRP A 51 16.39 -4.01 -0.35
N TRP A 52 16.80 -5.22 -0.75
CA TRP A 52 16.96 -5.61 -2.15
C TRP A 52 15.65 -6.02 -2.83
N TRP A 53 14.54 -6.10 -2.09
CA TRP A 53 13.21 -6.44 -2.65
C TRP A 53 12.71 -5.52 -3.76
N PRO A 54 12.94 -4.19 -3.76
CA PRO A 54 12.53 -3.31 -4.85
C PRO A 54 13.17 -3.70 -6.19
N LEU A 55 14.36 -4.33 -6.19
CA LEU A 55 15.00 -4.82 -7.41
C LEU A 55 14.17 -5.93 -8.06
N LEU A 56 13.48 -6.75 -7.27
CA LEU A 56 12.58 -7.78 -7.78
C LEU A 56 11.33 -7.20 -8.45
N LEU A 57 10.94 -5.98 -8.07
CA LEU A 57 9.81 -5.26 -8.71
C LEU A 57 10.14 -4.81 -10.14
N LEU A 58 11.41 -4.80 -10.53
CA LEU A 58 11.85 -4.48 -11.89
C LEU A 58 11.75 -5.67 -12.84
N ILE A 59 11.64 -6.90 -12.31
CA ILE A 59 11.55 -8.12 -13.12
C ILE A 59 10.07 -8.38 -13.45
N PRO A 60 9.68 -8.44 -14.74
CA PRO A 60 8.32 -8.76 -15.14
C PRO A 60 7.85 -10.09 -14.55
N ILE A 61 6.56 -10.21 -14.23
CA ILE A 61 5.91 -11.38 -13.60
C ILE A 61 6.31 -11.56 -12.12
N VAL A 62 7.60 -11.50 -11.80
CA VAL A 62 8.10 -11.55 -10.42
C VAL A 62 7.57 -10.37 -9.60
N ASN A 63 7.48 -9.20 -10.21
CA ASN A 63 6.91 -8.01 -9.59
C ASN A 63 5.49 -8.22 -9.03
N ILE A 64 4.63 -8.94 -9.76
CA ILE A 64 3.26 -9.26 -9.33
C ILE A 64 3.28 -10.14 -8.08
N VAL A 65 4.10 -11.20 -8.10
CA VAL A 65 4.23 -12.14 -6.98
C VAL A 65 4.75 -11.40 -5.73
N ILE A 66 5.78 -10.57 -5.90
CA ILE A 66 6.35 -9.78 -4.80
C ILE A 66 5.36 -8.76 -4.25
N LEU A 67 4.58 -8.09 -5.09
CA LEU A 67 3.52 -7.17 -4.65
C LEU A 67 2.47 -7.89 -3.80
N ILE A 68 1.99 -9.06 -4.24
CA ILE A 68 1.02 -9.86 -3.46
C ILE A 68 1.62 -10.24 -2.11
N ILE A 69 2.87 -10.69 -2.09
CA ILE A 69 3.56 -11.06 -0.84
C ILE A 69 3.71 -9.84 0.08
N MET A 70 4.07 -8.67 -0.46
CA MET A 70 4.21 -7.43 0.33
C MET A 70 2.87 -7.01 0.95
N ILE A 71 1.78 -7.03 0.17
CA ILE A 71 0.41 -6.71 0.64
C ILE A 71 -0.05 -7.73 1.69
N HIS A 72 0.25 -9.01 1.50
CA HIS A 72 -0.08 -10.05 2.48
C HIS A 72 0.70 -9.86 3.79
N ASN A 73 2.00 -9.60 3.74
CA ASN A 73 2.77 -9.33 4.95
C ASN A 73 2.28 -8.07 5.67
N LEU A 74 1.87 -7.04 4.92
CA LEU A 74 1.25 -5.85 5.49
C LEU A 74 -0.07 -6.20 6.20
N SER A 75 -0.93 -7.02 5.61
CA SER A 75 -2.17 -7.46 6.26
C SER A 75 -1.90 -8.22 7.54
N LEU A 76 -0.91 -9.13 7.53
CA LEU A 76 -0.50 -9.89 8.71
C LEU A 76 0.02 -9.00 9.83
N LYS A 77 0.73 -7.90 9.50
CA LYS A 77 1.15 -6.90 10.51
C LYS A 77 -0.02 -6.24 11.23
N PHE A 78 -1.16 -6.10 10.56
CA PHE A 78 -2.39 -5.60 11.16
C PHE A 78 -3.30 -6.70 11.73
N GLY A 79 -2.80 -7.94 11.87
CA GLY A 79 -3.56 -9.07 12.38
C GLY A 79 -4.68 -9.55 11.43
N LYS A 80 -4.57 -9.25 10.14
CA LYS A 80 -5.57 -9.58 9.11
C LYS A 80 -5.12 -10.78 8.28
N GLY A 81 -6.04 -11.73 8.07
CA GLY A 81 -5.80 -12.96 7.30
C GLY A 81 -5.90 -12.78 5.79
N VAL A 82 -5.80 -13.90 5.06
CA VAL A 82 -5.76 -13.96 3.58
C VAL A 82 -6.98 -13.32 2.92
N GLY A 83 -8.19 -13.47 3.49
CA GLY A 83 -9.40 -12.84 2.94
C GLY A 83 -9.31 -11.31 2.88
N PHE A 84 -8.66 -10.70 3.86
CA PHE A 84 -8.41 -9.26 3.86
C PHE A 84 -7.34 -8.86 2.83
N THR A 85 -6.31 -9.69 2.64
CA THR A 85 -5.32 -9.50 1.55
C THR A 85 -5.99 -9.49 0.18
N ILE A 86 -6.88 -10.47 -0.07
CA ILE A 86 -7.66 -10.53 -1.31
C ILE A 86 -8.55 -9.30 -1.44
N GLY A 87 -9.19 -8.87 -0.36
CA GLY A 87 -9.98 -7.64 -0.31
C GLY A 87 -9.17 -6.39 -0.67
N MET A 88 -7.95 -6.24 -0.16
CA MET A 88 -7.05 -5.13 -0.54
C MET A 88 -6.63 -5.17 -2.01
N ILE A 89 -6.46 -6.37 -2.59
CA ILE A 89 -6.05 -6.51 -4.01
C ILE A 89 -7.23 -6.21 -4.94
N LEU A 90 -8.42 -6.76 -4.65
CA LEU A 90 -9.60 -6.61 -5.51
C LEU A 90 -10.34 -5.28 -5.30
N LEU A 91 -10.36 -4.79 -4.06
CA LEU A 91 -11.14 -3.63 -3.62
C LEU A 91 -10.30 -2.71 -2.70
N PRO A 92 -9.14 -2.19 -3.16
CA PRO A 92 -8.21 -1.42 -2.33
C PRO A 92 -8.86 -0.22 -1.64
N PHE A 93 -9.79 0.46 -2.32
CA PHE A 93 -10.45 1.67 -1.81
C PHE A 93 -11.30 1.44 -0.55
N ILE A 94 -11.71 0.19 -0.29
CA ILE A 94 -12.56 -0.18 0.84
C ILE A 94 -11.73 -0.76 1.99
N PHE A 95 -10.62 -1.43 1.67
CA PHE A 95 -9.83 -2.20 2.62
C PHE A 95 -8.54 -1.50 3.11
N ILE A 96 -8.18 -0.35 2.52
CA ILE A 96 -7.05 0.50 2.95
C ILE A 96 -7.42 1.34 4.18
#